data_AF-T1H215-F1
#
_entry.id   AF-T1H215-F1
#
_cell.length_a   1.000
_cell.length_b   1.000
_cell.length_c   1.000
_cell.angle_alpha   90.00
_cell.angle_beta   90.00
_cell.angle_gamma   90.00
#
_symmetry.space_group_name_H-M   'P 1'
#
loop_
_entity.id
_entity.type
_entity.pdbx_description
1 polymer ?
#
loop_
_entity_poly.entity_id
_entity_poly.type
_entity_poly.pdbx_seq_one_letter_code
_entity_poly.pdbx_strand_id
1 'polypeptide(L)'
;LDAQEFGWESQLRFYWLKQFDNLYVIQCTGSFEYGYEYMGLNGRLVITPLTDRIYLTITQALLMNLGGAPAGPAGTGKTETCKDLAKAMALLCIVTNCGEGMDFRAVGTILSGLSQCGAWGCFDEFNRIDISVLSVISTQLQTIRSALIRKFK
;
A
#
# COMPACT_ATOMS: atom_id res chain seq x y z
N LEU A 1 4.28 -2.08 30.33
CA LEU A 1 3.82 -2.20 28.94
C LEU A 1 3.93 -3.66 28.61
N ASP A 2 2.82 -4.37 28.77
CA ASP A 2 2.66 -5.74 28.28
C ASP A 2 2.80 -5.74 26.75
N ALA A 3 3.42 -6.76 26.19
CA ALA A 3 3.62 -6.90 24.75
C ALA A 3 2.30 -7.12 23.99
N GLN A 4 1.20 -7.40 24.70
CA GLN A 4 -0.15 -7.51 24.14
C GLN A 4 -0.98 -6.22 24.28
N GLU A 5 -0.41 -5.16 24.87
CA GLU A 5 -1.11 -3.88 24.91
C GLU A 5 -1.23 -3.28 23.50
N PHE A 6 -2.44 -2.82 23.15
CA PHE A 6 -2.72 -2.22 21.84
C PHE A 6 -1.77 -1.08 21.47
N GLY A 7 -1.31 -0.30 22.46
CA GLY A 7 -0.34 0.77 22.23
C GLY A 7 0.96 0.28 21.61
N TRP A 8 1.39 -0.94 21.94
CA TRP A 8 2.55 -1.59 21.31
C TRP A 8 2.17 -2.32 20.03
N GLU A 9 1.07 -3.08 20.04
CA GLU A 9 0.68 -3.85 18.87
C GLU A 9 0.35 -3.00 17.63
N SER A 10 -0.19 -1.80 17.84
CA SER A 10 -0.53 -0.84 16.79
C SER A 10 0.69 -0.25 16.08
N GLN A 11 1.89 -0.37 16.64
CA GLN A 11 3.11 0.12 16.01
C GLN A 11 3.55 -0.78 14.86
N LEU A 12 4.12 -0.19 13.81
CA LEU A 12 4.78 -0.92 12.73
C LEU A 12 6.14 -1.45 13.24
N ARG A 13 6.25 -2.76 13.41
CA ARG A 13 7.39 -3.41 14.07
C ARG A 13 8.12 -4.35 13.11
N PHE A 14 9.40 -4.59 13.36
CA PHE A 14 10.28 -5.35 12.49
C PHE A 14 10.94 -6.49 13.28
N TYR A 15 10.77 -7.72 12.81
CA TYR A 15 11.27 -8.90 13.50
C TYR A 15 11.99 -9.83 12.53
N TRP A 16 13.24 -10.15 12.83
CA TRP A 16 13.95 -11.21 12.12
C TRP A 16 13.49 -12.57 12.65
N LEU A 17 12.74 -13.31 11.85
CA LEU A 17 12.24 -14.63 12.22
C LEU A 17 13.22 -15.71 11.74
N LYS A 18 14.05 -16.20 12.67
CA LYS A 18 15.10 -17.21 12.38
C LYS A 18 14.58 -18.47 11.69
N GLN A 19 13.32 -18.86 11.93
CA GLN A 19 12.71 -20.03 11.28
C GLN A 19 12.61 -19.88 9.76
N PHE A 20 12.35 -18.65 9.29
CA PHE A 20 12.19 -18.32 7.87
C PHE A 20 13.42 -17.65 7.29
N ASP A 21 14.42 -17.36 8.13
CA ASP A 21 15.59 -16.54 7.82
C ASP A 21 15.24 -15.25 7.06
N ASN A 22 14.18 -14.58 7.53
CA ASN A 22 13.62 -13.41 6.87
C ASN A 22 13.14 -12.35 7.87
N LEU A 23 13.11 -11.09 7.43
CA LEU A 23 12.57 -9.95 8.15
C LEU A 23 11.06 -9.83 7.88
N TYR A 24 10.28 -9.79 8.96
CA TYR A 24 8.84 -9.58 8.91
C TYR A 24 8.48 -8.21 9.49
N VAL A 25 7.58 -7.53 8.79
CA VAL A 25 6.92 -6.31 9.23
C VAL A 25 5.59 -6.70 9.87
N ILE A 26 5.41 -6.38 11.16
CA ILE A 26 4.26 -6.78 11.97
C ILE A 26 3.53 -5.53 12.47
N GLN A 27 2.21 -5.49 12.28
CA GLN A 27 1.35 -4.44 12.85
C GLN A 27 -0.03 -5.03 13.18
N CYS A 28 -0.44 -4.91 14.44
CA CYS A 28 -1.57 -5.64 15.02
C CYS A 28 -1.52 -7.13 14.63
N THR A 29 -2.57 -7.64 13.98
CA THR A 29 -2.67 -9.03 13.51
C THR A 29 -1.98 -9.26 12.17
N GLY A 30 -1.44 -8.21 11.54
CA GLY A 30 -0.82 -8.29 10.24
C GLY A 30 0.65 -8.68 10.30
N SER A 31 1.05 -9.55 9.36
CA SER A 31 2.43 -9.97 9.15
C SER A 31 2.73 -9.93 7.65
N PHE A 32 3.78 -9.21 7.29
CA PHE A 32 4.21 -9.01 5.90
C PHE A 32 5.70 -9.30 5.79
N GLU A 33 6.12 -9.94 4.71
CA GLU A 33 7.54 -10.06 4.39
C GLU A 33 8.11 -8.69 3.98
N TYR A 34 9.32 -8.39 4.44
CA TYR A 34 10.04 -7.20 4.00
C TYR A 34 10.50 -7.36 2.54
N GLY A 35 10.30 -6.35 1.70
CA GLY A 35 10.53 -6.45 0.26
C GLY A 35 11.99 -6.29 -0.19
N TYR A 36 12.89 -5.83 0.68
CA TYR A 36 14.32 -5.59 0.40
C TYR A 36 14.66 -4.71 -0.81
N GLU A 37 13.70 -3.91 -1.33
CA GLU A 37 13.99 -2.97 -2.40
C GLU A 37 15.00 -1.91 -1.94
N TYR A 38 16.11 -1.79 -2.67
CA TYR A 38 17.11 -0.77 -2.39
C TYR A 38 16.66 0.59 -2.92
N MET A 39 16.44 1.54 -2.01
CA MET A 39 15.98 2.89 -2.37
C MET A 39 17.06 3.95 -2.19
N GLY A 40 18.26 3.61 -1.73
CA GLY A 40 19.31 4.58 -1.41
C GLY A 40 18.97 5.49 -0.24
N LEU A 41 19.65 6.64 -0.17
CA LEU A 41 19.49 7.64 0.89
C LEU A 41 18.32 8.58 0.58
N ASN A 42 17.09 8.11 0.84
CA ASN A 42 15.89 8.93 0.76
C ASN A 42 15.51 9.53 2.12
N GLY A 43 14.95 10.74 2.10
CA GLY A 43 14.33 11.33 3.29
C GLY A 43 13.21 10.47 3.86
N ARG A 44 12.95 10.59 5.17
CA ARG A 44 11.85 9.90 5.87
C ARG A 44 10.77 10.92 6.25
N LEU A 45 9.52 10.47 6.24
CA LEU A 45 8.42 11.27 6.75
C LEU A 45 8.48 11.30 8.27
N VAL A 46 8.23 12.45 8.89
CA VAL A 46 8.06 12.53 10.34
C VAL A 46 6.75 11.86 10.71
N ILE A 47 6.83 10.79 11.50
CA ILE A 47 5.63 10.06 11.94
C ILE A 47 4.90 10.86 13.01
N THR A 48 3.61 11.06 12.78
CA THR A 48 2.67 11.70 13.69
C THR A 48 1.55 10.71 14.04
N PRO A 49 0.74 10.98 15.08
CA PRO A 49 -0.42 10.14 15.39
C PRO A 49 -1.43 10.01 14.23
N LEU A 50 -1.43 10.94 13.27
CA LEU A 50 -2.28 10.85 12.09
C LEU A 50 -1.70 9.89 11.04
N THR A 51 -0.42 10.01 10.72
CA THR A 51 0.24 9.14 9.74
C THR A 51 0.33 7.70 10.24
N ASP A 52 0.52 7.50 11.54
CA ASP A 52 0.52 6.17 12.18
C ASP A 52 -0.86 5.48 12.05
N ARG A 53 -1.94 6.23 12.21
CA ARG A 53 -3.31 5.73 11.95
C ARG A 53 -3.55 5.38 10.49
N ILE A 54 -2.96 6.12 9.55
CA ILE A 54 -3.02 5.78 8.12
C ILE A 54 -2.25 4.48 7.86
N TYR A 55 -1.06 4.30 8.46
CA TYR A 55 -0.31 3.06 8.35
C TYR A 55 -1.14 1.88 8.82
N LEU A 56 -1.69 1.97 10.04
CA LEU A 56 -2.54 0.94 10.61
C LEU A 56 -3.73 0.61 9.70
N THR A 57 -4.41 1.63 9.18
CA THR A 57 -5.58 1.43 8.30
C THR A 57 -5.20 0.69 7.02
N ILE A 58 -4.09 1.09 6.38
CA ILE A 58 -3.63 0.49 5.13
C ILE A 58 -3.14 -0.94 5.38
N THR A 59 -2.35 -1.20 6.42
CA THR A 59 -1.88 -2.56 6.72
C THR A 59 -3.03 -3.50 7.03
N GLN A 60 -4.05 -3.06 7.79
CA GLN A 60 -5.25 -3.88 8.00
C GLN A 60 -6.03 -4.13 6.70
N ALA A 61 -6.12 -3.14 5.81
CA ALA A 61 -6.74 -3.32 4.49
C ALA A 61 -5.99 -4.37 3.64
N LEU A 62 -4.66 -4.35 3.66
CA LEU A 62 -3.83 -5.31 2.91
C LEU A 62 -4.08 -6.75 3.37
N LEU A 63 -4.29 -7.00 4.66
CA LEU A 63 -4.66 -8.33 5.18
C LEU A 63 -5.98 -8.85 4.59
N MET A 64 -6.87 -7.94 4.19
CA MET A 64 -8.16 -8.25 3.58
C MET A 64 -8.10 -8.28 2.05
N ASN A 65 -6.89 -8.23 1.46
CA ASN A 65 -6.66 -8.08 0.02
C ASN A 65 -7.36 -6.85 -0.56
N LEU A 66 -7.33 -5.74 0.19
CA LEU A 66 -7.86 -4.44 -0.20
C LEU A 66 -6.73 -3.42 -0.36
N GLY A 67 -7.01 -2.35 -1.12
CA GLY A 67 -6.19 -1.14 -1.13
C GLY A 67 -6.66 -0.12 -0.10
N GLY A 68 -5.85 0.91 0.14
CA GLY A 68 -6.23 2.07 0.94
C GLY A 68 -6.59 3.27 0.07
N ALA A 69 -7.54 4.09 0.52
CA ALA A 69 -7.90 5.35 -0.12
C ALA A 69 -7.88 6.52 0.90
N PRO A 70 -6.68 7.00 1.31
CA PRO A 70 -6.59 8.16 2.17
C PRO A 70 -7.20 9.38 1.50
N ALA A 71 -8.11 10.06 2.18
CA ALA A 71 -8.82 11.24 1.68
C ALA A 71 -8.53 12.47 2.55
N GLY A 72 -8.51 13.64 1.92
CA GLY A 72 -8.23 14.91 2.60
C GLY A 72 -7.78 16.00 1.61
N PRO A 73 -7.65 17.26 2.06
CA PRO A 73 -7.27 18.40 1.23
C PRO A 73 -5.92 18.21 0.51
N ALA A 74 -5.68 19.01 -0.54
CA ALA A 74 -4.40 19.03 -1.22
C ALA A 74 -3.26 19.43 -0.24
N GLY A 75 -2.08 18.84 -0.41
CA GLY A 75 -0.90 19.17 0.40
C GLY A 75 -0.87 18.61 1.82
N THR A 76 -1.81 17.73 2.22
CA THR A 76 -1.85 17.16 3.58
C THR A 76 -1.06 15.85 3.74
N GLY A 77 -0.11 15.55 2.84
CA GLY A 77 0.79 14.41 2.98
C GLY A 77 0.19 13.03 2.64
N LYS A 78 -0.92 12.95 1.89
CA LYS A 78 -1.61 11.68 1.58
C LYS A 78 -0.70 10.71 0.80
N THR A 79 -0.19 11.19 -0.32
CA THR A 79 0.70 10.44 -1.22
C THR A 79 2.02 10.13 -0.53
N GLU A 80 2.56 11.09 0.21
CA GLU A 80 3.81 10.97 0.97
C GLU A 80 3.70 9.91 2.07
N THR A 81 2.56 9.84 2.78
CA THR A 81 2.33 8.83 3.81
C THR A 81 2.28 7.43 3.20
N CYS A 82 1.58 7.24 2.07
CA CYS A 82 1.57 5.96 1.34
C CYS A 82 2.95 5.56 0.85
N LYS A 83 3.70 6.50 0.24
CA LYS A 83 5.08 6.28 -0.22
C LYS A 83 6.00 5.88 0.94
N ASP A 84 5.86 6.53 2.09
CA ASP A 84 6.71 6.26 3.23
C ASP A 84 6.40 4.89 3.87
N LEU A 85 5.13 4.47 3.89
CA LEU A 85 4.76 3.10 4.30
C LEU A 85 5.35 2.06 3.35
N ALA A 86 5.23 2.26 2.02
CA ALA A 86 5.83 1.36 1.04
C ALA A 86 7.35 1.26 1.21
N LYS A 87 8.01 2.39 1.49
CA LYS A 87 9.44 2.45 1.83
C LYS A 87 9.76 1.74 3.15
N ALA A 88 8.89 1.83 4.16
CA ALA A 88 9.04 1.11 5.42
C ALA A 88 8.90 -0.41 5.24
N MET A 89 8.08 -0.86 4.27
CA MET A 89 7.96 -2.26 3.86
C MET A 89 9.01 -2.69 2.82
N ALA A 90 9.89 -1.77 2.40
CA ALA A 90 10.85 -1.93 1.32
C ALA A 90 10.27 -2.47 0.02
N LEU A 91 9.17 -1.87 -0.42
CA LEU A 91 8.51 -2.14 -1.69
C LEU A 91 8.64 -0.93 -2.62
N LEU A 92 9.00 -1.17 -3.89
CA LEU A 92 9.03 -0.12 -4.90
C LEU A 92 7.66 0.54 -5.02
N CYS A 93 7.58 1.85 -4.77
CA CYS A 93 6.34 2.61 -4.87
C CYS A 93 6.26 3.35 -6.21
N ILE A 94 5.41 2.85 -7.11
CA ILE A 94 5.14 3.48 -8.41
C ILE A 94 3.98 4.45 -8.23
N VAL A 95 4.27 5.73 -8.36
CA VAL A 95 3.27 6.79 -8.18
C VAL A 95 2.87 7.35 -9.54
N THR A 96 1.59 7.20 -9.85
CA THR A 96 1.00 7.65 -11.11
C THR A 96 0.06 8.81 -10.83
N ASN A 97 0.30 9.97 -11.44
CA ASN A 97 -0.61 11.10 -11.38
C ASN A 97 -1.76 10.85 -12.38
N CYS A 98 -2.99 10.78 -11.87
CA CYS A 98 -4.18 10.56 -12.65
C CYS A 98 -4.78 11.88 -13.14
N GLY A 99 -5.30 11.85 -14.36
CA GLY A 99 -5.93 13.01 -14.99
C GLY A 99 -6.92 12.61 -16.08
N GLU A 100 -7.58 13.61 -16.67
CA GLU A 100 -8.68 13.41 -17.62
C GLU A 100 -8.27 12.64 -18.88
N GLY A 101 -6.99 12.68 -19.28
CA GLY A 101 -6.46 11.94 -20.43
C GLY A 101 -6.10 10.47 -20.15
N MET A 102 -6.30 9.98 -18.92
CA MET A 102 -5.96 8.61 -18.54
C MET A 102 -7.05 7.64 -18.99
N ASP A 103 -6.70 6.68 -19.86
CA ASP A 103 -7.62 5.65 -20.33
C ASP A 103 -7.49 4.33 -19.54
N PHE A 104 -8.48 3.46 -19.69
CA PHE A 104 -8.52 2.16 -19.00
C PHE A 104 -7.42 1.20 -19.47
N ARG A 105 -6.82 1.44 -20.64
CA ARG A 105 -5.75 0.60 -21.20
C ARG A 105 -4.44 0.91 -20.51
N ALA A 106 -4.10 2.18 -20.37
CA ALA A 106 -2.93 2.64 -19.63
C ALA A 106 -2.98 2.17 -18.17
N VAL A 107 -4.12 2.34 -17.50
CA VAL A 107 -4.30 1.83 -16.12
C VAL A 107 -4.19 0.31 -16.10
N GLY A 108 -4.79 -0.39 -17.06
CA GLY A 108 -4.66 -1.85 -17.18
C GLY A 108 -3.22 -2.32 -17.34
N THR A 109 -2.39 -1.62 -18.14
CA THR A 109 -0.97 -1.91 -18.29
C THR A 109 -0.21 -1.68 -16.98
N ILE A 110 -0.48 -0.59 -16.27
CA ILE A 110 0.13 -0.32 -14.96
C ILE A 110 -0.24 -1.42 -13.96
N LEU A 111 -1.53 -1.75 -13.84
CA LEU A 111 -2.03 -2.79 -12.93
C LEU A 111 -1.45 -4.17 -13.27
N SER A 112 -1.32 -4.50 -14.55
CA SER A 112 -0.68 -5.72 -15.01
C SER A 112 0.78 -5.79 -14.60
N GLY A 113 1.53 -4.68 -14.75
CA GLY A 113 2.92 -4.58 -14.28
C GLY A 113 3.03 -4.75 -12.77
N LEU A 114 2.24 -3.99 -12.00
CA LEU A 114 2.20 -4.07 -10.54
C LEU A 114 1.92 -5.50 -10.04
N SER A 115 0.99 -6.20 -10.67
CA SER A 115 0.62 -7.57 -10.30
C SER A 115 1.74 -8.59 -10.57
N GLN A 116 2.60 -8.33 -11.55
CA GLN A 116 3.71 -9.22 -11.91
C GLN A 116 4.94 -9.00 -11.03
N CYS A 117 5.26 -7.73 -10.71
CA CYS A 117 6.45 -7.41 -9.92
C CYS A 117 6.21 -7.32 -8.41
N GLY A 118 4.94 -7.28 -7.96
CA GLY A 118 4.63 -7.12 -6.54
C GLY A 118 4.95 -5.72 -5.99
N ALA A 119 5.05 -4.71 -6.86
CA ALA A 119 5.30 -3.33 -6.46
C ALA A 119 4.06 -2.66 -5.86
N TRP A 120 4.28 -1.58 -5.11
CA TRP A 120 3.22 -0.77 -4.53
C TRP A 120 2.73 0.27 -5.54
N GLY A 121 1.45 0.18 -5.94
CA GLY A 121 0.81 1.21 -6.78
C GLY A 121 0.19 2.32 -5.94
N CYS A 122 0.54 3.58 -6.23
CA CYS A 122 -0.11 4.76 -5.67
C CYS A 122 -0.67 5.64 -6.80
N PHE A 123 -1.98 5.76 -6.87
CA PHE A 123 -2.68 6.54 -7.89
C PHE A 123 -3.10 7.87 -7.29
N ASP A 124 -2.36 8.94 -7.62
CA ASP A 124 -2.60 10.28 -7.12
C ASP A 124 -3.66 10.99 -7.98
N GLU A 125 -4.47 11.86 -7.38
CA GLU A 125 -5.56 12.57 -8.08
C GLU A 125 -6.52 11.61 -8.85
N PHE A 126 -6.72 10.39 -8.34
CA PHE A 126 -7.54 9.34 -8.97
C PHE A 126 -8.98 9.79 -9.29
N ASN A 127 -9.50 10.74 -8.52
CA ASN A 127 -10.80 11.36 -8.73
C ASN A 127 -10.87 12.27 -9.98
N ARG A 128 -9.77 12.52 -10.68
CA ARG A 128 -9.74 13.27 -11.96
C ARG A 128 -9.93 12.40 -13.20
N ILE A 129 -10.00 11.08 -13.04
CA ILE A 129 -10.29 10.16 -14.14
C ILE A 129 -11.77 10.27 -14.52
N ASP A 130 -12.05 10.23 -15.82
CA ASP A 130 -13.43 10.24 -16.32
C ASP A 130 -14.25 9.08 -15.74
N ILE A 131 -15.51 9.35 -15.39
CA ILE A 131 -16.37 8.39 -14.70
C ILE A 131 -16.66 7.13 -15.53
N SER A 132 -16.69 7.25 -16.87
CA SER A 132 -16.86 6.10 -17.76
C SER A 132 -15.65 5.17 -17.71
N VAL A 133 -14.45 5.73 -17.56
CA VAL A 133 -13.20 4.98 -17.43
C VAL A 133 -13.10 4.32 -16.05
N LEU A 134 -13.52 5.01 -14.99
CA LEU A 134 -13.54 4.48 -13.62
C LEU A 134 -14.36 3.18 -13.50
N SER A 135 -15.48 3.08 -14.22
CA SER A 135 -16.30 1.86 -14.24
C SER A 135 -15.52 0.64 -14.76
N VAL A 136 -14.73 0.83 -15.82
CA VAL A 136 -13.89 -0.23 -16.39
C VAL A 136 -12.74 -0.59 -15.45
N ILE A 137 -12.08 0.42 -14.86
CA ILE A 137 -10.98 0.21 -13.89
C ILE A 137 -11.49 -0.58 -12.67
N SER A 138 -12.69 -0.29 -12.18
CA SER A 138 -13.31 -1.04 -11.07
C SER A 138 -13.39 -2.54 -11.37
N THR A 139 -13.78 -2.89 -12.60
CA THR A 139 -13.82 -4.29 -13.06
C THR A 139 -12.43 -4.92 -13.06
N GLN A 140 -11.41 -4.21 -13.56
CA GLN A 140 -10.02 -4.67 -13.57
C GLN A 140 -9.49 -4.94 -12.15
N LEU A 141 -9.72 -4.00 -11.22
CA LEU A 141 -9.35 -4.16 -9.80
C LEU A 141 -10.09 -5.33 -9.15
N GLN A 142 -11.37 -5.50 -9.45
CA GLN A 142 -12.16 -6.62 -8.94
C GLN A 142 -11.64 -7.97 -9.45
N THR A 143 -11.21 -8.06 -10.71
CA THR A 143 -10.56 -9.26 -11.25
C THR A 143 -9.29 -9.60 -10.47
N ILE A 144 -8.41 -8.62 -10.24
CA ILE A 144 -7.16 -8.80 -9.48
C ILE A 144 -7.46 -9.25 -8.05
N ARG A 145 -8.36 -8.56 -7.34
CA ARG A 145 -8.77 -8.92 -5.98
C ARG A 145 -9.35 -10.33 -5.90
N SER A 146 -10.20 -10.69 -6.87
CA SER A 146 -10.78 -12.04 -6.92
C SER A 146 -9.72 -13.12 -7.11
N ALA A 147 -8.68 -12.85 -7.90
CA ALA A 147 -7.54 -13.76 -8.07
C ALA A 147 -6.72 -13.89 -6.77
N LEU A 148 -6.46 -12.79 -6.08
CA LEU A 148 -5.74 -12.80 -4.79
C LEU A 148 -6.47 -13.63 -3.74
N ILE A 149 -7.79 -13.45 -3.59
CA ILE A 149 -8.61 -14.21 -2.63
C ILE A 149 -8.62 -15.70 -2.95
N ARG A 150 -8.66 -16.08 -4.24
CA ARG A 150 -8.66 -17.50 -4.65
C ARG A 150 -7.33 -18.19 -4.37
N LYS A 151 -6.20 -17.48 -4.39
CA LYS A 151 -4.87 -18.04 -4.08
C LYS A 151 -4.75 -18.51 -2.62
N PHE A 152 -5.65 -18.06 -1.75
CA PHE A 152 -5.75 -18.45 -0.34
C PHE A 152 -6.70 -19.66 -0.08
N LYS A 153 -7.19 -20.33 -1.13
CA LYS A 153 -7.87 -21.63 -1.05
C LYS A 153 -7.05 -22.71 -1.72
#